data_AF-A0A947QE96-F1
#
_entry.id   AF-A0A947QE96-F1
#
_cell.length_a   1.000
_cell.length_b   1.000
_cell.length_c   1.000
_cell.angle_alpha   90.00
_cell.angle_beta   90.00
_cell.angle_gamma   90.00
#
_symmetry.space_group_name_H-M   'P 1'
#
loop_
_entity.id
_entity.type
_entity.pdbx_description
1 polymer ?
#
loop_
_entity_poly.entity_id
_entity_poly.type
_entity_poly.pdbx_seq_one_letter_code
_entity_poly.pdbx_strand_id
1 'polypeptide(L)'
;MRTTARRLARPASPSASLALALLLSIGAVASAQGAWPPLGGDRPVASIAESSDIRKRLWEPLLSAQRSVAKAYKASEQRNAWGSWSVSVETRAGAFYVVVSPERGGAFPAYAQGSWIVKRSDSDGSFLQAKIMLRSDPGTFARVYPDGSRSRIDVVAYGGVLYREVPVPLPFEELVVSPFSRIRALTSDVIAWDLFSPDPGLYRDLVGLAEAVRERLPGLRYADDGAIDADGRSVYIATLAGQASPAGLNCSGFVKWLVDGMLRPMTGSYLSVSGLRDRMIGWRGSSFTSGFEESLDPFFGLDWSRALAKAAWSTFYPSLTDESPISNDVDDAPFALRVRDSDPVNGGSAYEAFSDNFDDAGIDVRGLKATLFLLASREPGRFYLAQFNAREKDPPRLRRYYHIAALFPYFDDEGVFRVAVFESAAETSLEAVGRRGYEFVKLVRMPAAARFEPQALAP
;
A
#
# COMPACT_ATOMS: atom_id res chain seq x y z
N MET A 1 1.73 89.15 4.26
CA MET A 1 0.33 88.71 4.11
C MET A 1 -0.10 88.91 2.66
N ARG A 2 -0.06 87.84 1.86
CA ARG A 2 -0.53 87.79 0.46
C ARG A 2 -1.08 86.38 0.20
N THR A 3 -2.40 86.31 -0.05
CA THR A 3 -3.13 85.58 -1.10
C THR A 3 -2.26 84.69 -2.03
N THR A 4 -2.64 83.50 -2.54
CA THR A 4 -3.94 82.98 -3.00
C THR A 4 -3.78 81.51 -3.46
N ALA A 5 -4.80 80.69 -3.22
CA ALA A 5 -5.45 79.68 -4.08
C ALA A 5 -4.70 78.71 -5.04
N ARG A 6 -5.20 77.45 -5.00
CA ARG A 6 -5.50 76.50 -6.12
C ARG A 6 -4.35 75.79 -6.86
N ARG A 7 -4.35 74.45 -6.85
CA ARG A 7 -4.84 73.56 -7.95
C ARG A 7 -4.58 72.07 -7.69
N LEU A 8 -5.49 71.27 -8.24
CA LEU A 8 -5.45 69.81 -8.43
C LEU A 8 -4.35 69.36 -9.40
N ALA A 9 -3.76 68.18 -9.16
CA ALA A 9 -3.28 67.26 -10.21
C ALA A 9 -3.01 65.84 -9.63
N ARG A 10 -3.76 64.84 -10.09
CA ARG A 10 -3.24 63.49 -10.43
C ARG A 10 -2.83 63.54 -11.92
N PRO A 11 -2.11 62.57 -12.53
CA PRO A 11 -1.65 61.25 -12.08
C PRO A 11 -0.16 60.97 -12.40
N ALA A 12 0.38 59.82 -11.98
CA ALA A 12 1.41 59.08 -12.74
C ALA A 12 1.72 57.74 -12.07
N SER A 13 1.50 56.65 -12.80
CA SER A 13 2.20 55.37 -12.63
C SER A 13 3.33 55.30 -13.65
N PRO A 14 4.50 54.79 -13.25
CA PRO A 14 5.28 53.95 -14.15
C PRO A 14 5.75 52.65 -13.48
N SER A 15 5.43 51.54 -14.14
CA SER A 15 6.34 50.49 -14.61
C SER A 15 7.51 49.98 -13.75
N ALA A 16 7.52 48.64 -13.64
CA ALA A 16 8.65 47.74 -13.92
C ALA A 16 9.60 47.27 -12.78
N SER A 17 9.52 45.95 -12.56
CA SER A 17 10.62 44.98 -12.52
C SER A 17 11.34 44.62 -11.21
N LEU A 18 11.35 43.30 -10.99
CA LEU A 18 12.36 42.43 -10.34
C LEU A 18 12.75 42.69 -8.87
N ALA A 19 12.40 41.73 -8.01
CA ALA A 19 13.41 40.99 -7.25
C ALA A 19 12.83 39.66 -6.74
N LEU A 20 13.31 38.60 -7.38
CA LEU A 20 13.24 37.21 -6.94
C LEU A 20 13.98 37.07 -5.61
N ALA A 21 13.29 36.69 -4.54
CA ALA A 21 13.91 36.22 -3.31
C ALA A 21 13.42 34.80 -3.03
N LEU A 22 14.16 33.85 -3.60
CA LEU A 22 14.20 32.45 -3.18
C LEU A 22 14.55 32.42 -1.68
N LEU A 23 13.60 32.02 -0.84
CA LEU A 23 13.90 31.50 0.49
C LEU A 23 13.85 29.98 0.42
N LEU A 24 15.06 29.42 0.27
CA LEU A 24 15.41 28.03 0.45
C LEU A 24 14.96 27.57 1.84
N SER A 25 13.82 26.88 1.89
CA SER A 25 13.54 25.94 2.97
C SER A 25 14.18 24.61 2.57
N ILE A 26 15.36 24.35 3.14
CA ILE A 26 15.94 23.00 3.19
C ILE A 26 15.08 22.22 4.19
N GLY A 27 13.96 21.72 3.69
CA GLY A 27 13.16 20.72 4.38
C GLY A 27 13.85 19.38 4.23
N ALA A 28 14.10 18.71 5.35
CA ALA A 28 14.59 17.35 5.39
C ALA A 28 13.81 16.47 4.40
N VAL A 29 14.52 15.85 3.46
CA VAL A 29 13.97 14.80 2.60
C VAL A 29 13.73 13.59 3.50
N ALA A 30 12.57 13.55 4.16
CA ALA A 30 11.98 12.29 4.55
C ALA A 30 11.76 11.54 3.24
N SER A 31 12.45 10.42 3.08
CA SER A 31 12.41 9.57 1.89
C SER A 31 10.98 9.11 1.67
N ALA A 32 10.27 9.80 0.79
CA ALA A 32 9.04 9.32 0.25
C ALA A 32 9.34 7.97 -0.43
N GLN A 33 8.74 6.92 0.10
CA GLN A 33 8.33 5.75 -0.70
C GLN A 33 7.26 6.24 -1.69
N GLY A 34 7.64 7.16 -2.58
CA GLY A 34 6.79 7.61 -3.67
C GLY A 34 6.45 6.36 -4.47
N ALA A 35 5.18 5.97 -4.43
CA ALA A 35 4.68 4.86 -5.20
C ALA A 35 4.85 5.20 -6.68
N TRP A 36 5.82 4.56 -7.32
CA TRP A 36 5.86 4.52 -8.77
C TRP A 36 4.60 3.78 -9.22
N PRO A 37 3.87 4.28 -10.24
CA PRO A 37 2.71 3.56 -10.74
C PRO A 37 3.18 2.21 -11.30
N PRO A 38 2.47 1.11 -11.00
CA PRO A 38 2.79 -0.18 -11.59
C PRO A 38 2.58 -0.12 -13.11
N LEU A 39 3.44 -0.82 -13.86
CA LEU A 39 3.48 -0.73 -15.33
C LEU A 39 2.49 -1.66 -16.06
N GLY A 40 1.68 -2.46 -15.34
CA GLY A 40 0.71 -3.38 -15.94
C GLY A 40 1.28 -4.72 -16.41
N GLY A 41 0.38 -5.66 -16.71
CA GLY A 41 0.68 -6.92 -17.43
C GLY A 41 1.54 -7.94 -16.68
N ASP A 42 1.40 -7.98 -15.36
CA ASP A 42 2.08 -8.93 -14.49
C ASP A 42 1.43 -10.31 -14.58
N ARG A 43 2.26 -11.34 -14.61
CA ARG A 43 1.83 -12.74 -14.67
C ARG A 43 2.13 -13.43 -13.33
N PRO A 44 1.49 -14.58 -13.07
CA PRO A 44 1.94 -15.48 -12.02
C PRO A 44 3.44 -15.74 -12.12
N VAL A 45 4.10 -15.88 -10.97
CA VAL A 45 5.57 -16.04 -10.88
C VAL A 45 6.09 -17.24 -11.70
N ALA A 46 5.24 -18.23 -11.92
CA ALA A 46 5.52 -19.41 -12.74
C ALA A 46 5.65 -19.12 -14.25
N SER A 47 5.11 -17.99 -14.71
CA SER A 47 5.00 -17.61 -16.13
C SER A 47 5.68 -16.27 -16.44
N ILE A 48 6.55 -15.81 -15.54
CA ILE A 48 7.39 -14.62 -15.75
C ILE A 48 8.28 -14.84 -16.96
N ALA A 49 8.42 -13.79 -17.77
CA ALA A 49 9.32 -13.78 -18.91
C ALA A 49 10.77 -13.99 -18.46
N GLU A 50 11.48 -14.93 -19.09
CA GLU A 50 12.84 -15.29 -18.73
C GLU A 50 13.84 -14.69 -19.71
N SER A 51 14.96 -14.15 -19.20
CA SER A 51 16.10 -13.69 -20.00
C SER A 51 17.37 -14.50 -19.77
N SER A 52 17.27 -15.71 -19.22
CA SER A 52 18.44 -16.54 -18.90
C SER A 52 19.33 -16.86 -20.11
N ASP A 53 18.75 -17.08 -21.30
CA ASP A 53 19.51 -17.29 -22.54
C ASP A 53 20.25 -16.03 -23.00
N ILE A 54 19.61 -14.86 -22.86
CA ILE A 54 20.22 -13.56 -23.12
C ILE A 54 21.38 -13.33 -22.15
N ARG A 55 21.17 -13.55 -20.84
CA ARG A 55 22.22 -13.42 -19.82
C ARG A 55 23.39 -14.38 -20.06
N LYS A 56 23.13 -15.62 -20.51
CA LYS A 56 24.19 -16.56 -20.91
C LYS A 56 25.02 -16.05 -22.09
N ARG A 57 24.38 -15.52 -23.14
CA ARG A 57 25.09 -14.91 -24.28
C ARG A 57 25.90 -13.68 -23.88
N LEU A 58 25.40 -12.93 -22.90
CA LEU A 58 26.04 -11.73 -22.36
C LEU A 58 27.05 -12.03 -21.25
N TRP A 59 27.31 -13.29 -20.92
CA TRP A 59 28.22 -13.66 -19.86
C TRP A 59 29.62 -13.07 -20.10
N GLU A 60 30.33 -13.59 -21.09
CA GLU A 60 31.68 -13.15 -21.46
C GLU A 60 31.77 -11.67 -21.89
N PRO A 61 30.91 -11.15 -22.78
CA PRO A 61 31.07 -9.79 -23.28
C PRO A 61 30.64 -8.69 -22.29
N LEU A 62 29.94 -9.04 -21.21
CA LEU A 62 29.35 -8.03 -20.31
C LEU A 62 29.35 -8.42 -18.83
N LEU A 63 28.71 -9.53 -18.45
CA LEU A 63 28.49 -9.86 -17.04
C LEU A 63 29.79 -10.25 -16.32
N SER A 64 30.61 -11.12 -16.88
CA SER A 64 31.93 -11.52 -16.36
C SER A 64 33.08 -10.67 -16.90
N ALA A 65 32.81 -9.81 -17.91
CA ALA A 65 33.82 -8.96 -18.53
C ALA A 65 34.54 -8.07 -17.51
N GLN A 66 35.77 -7.68 -17.83
CA GLN A 66 36.51 -6.67 -17.05
C GLN A 66 35.69 -5.39 -16.90
N ARG A 67 35.81 -4.72 -15.74
CA ARG A 67 35.04 -3.49 -15.40
C ARG A 67 35.04 -2.45 -16.53
N SER A 68 36.21 -2.16 -17.10
CA SER A 68 36.35 -1.17 -18.18
C SER A 68 35.56 -1.55 -19.43
N VAL A 69 35.57 -2.84 -19.80
CA VAL A 69 34.83 -3.38 -20.94
C VAL A 69 33.33 -3.33 -20.67
N ALA A 70 32.88 -3.80 -19.49
CA ALA A 70 31.48 -3.79 -19.11
C ALA A 70 30.90 -2.35 -19.08
N LYS A 71 31.62 -1.39 -18.52
CA LYS A 71 31.18 0.03 -18.47
C LYS A 71 31.16 0.71 -19.84
N ALA A 72 31.96 0.24 -20.79
CA ALA A 72 31.97 0.74 -22.16
C ALA A 72 30.89 0.08 -23.04
N TYR A 73 30.12 -0.88 -22.50
CA TYR A 73 29.09 -1.57 -23.24
C TYR A 73 28.00 -0.59 -23.70
N LYS A 74 27.76 -0.56 -25.01
CA LYS A 74 26.69 0.24 -25.60
C LYS A 74 25.36 -0.48 -25.40
N ALA A 75 24.35 0.25 -24.95
CA ALA A 75 23.02 -0.29 -24.80
C ALA A 75 22.57 -0.99 -26.10
N SER A 76 21.95 -2.15 -25.96
CA SER A 76 21.51 -2.97 -27.09
C SER A 76 20.13 -3.54 -26.83
N GLU A 77 19.42 -3.85 -27.92
CA GLU A 77 18.21 -4.64 -27.87
C GLU A 77 18.54 -6.09 -28.20
N GLN A 78 17.97 -7.00 -27.42
CA GLN A 78 18.10 -8.44 -27.57
C GLN A 78 16.71 -9.05 -27.77
N ARG A 79 16.66 -10.24 -28.39
CA ARG A 79 15.42 -11.01 -28.51
C ARG A 79 15.62 -12.44 -28.08
N ASN A 80 14.57 -13.03 -27.54
CA ASN A 80 14.46 -14.46 -27.26
C ASN A 80 13.00 -14.94 -27.43
N ALA A 81 12.71 -16.16 -27.01
CA ALA A 81 11.37 -16.75 -27.10
C ALA A 81 10.29 -15.99 -26.29
N TRP A 82 10.70 -15.12 -25.36
CA TRP A 82 9.80 -14.35 -24.49
C TRP A 82 9.56 -12.92 -24.98
N GLY A 83 10.27 -12.46 -26.02
CA GLY A 83 10.08 -11.15 -26.64
C GLY A 83 11.37 -10.33 -26.79
N SER A 84 11.20 -9.02 -26.89
CA SER A 84 12.29 -8.04 -26.95
C SER A 84 12.75 -7.64 -25.55
N TRP A 85 14.04 -7.36 -25.41
CA TRP A 85 14.68 -6.96 -24.17
C TRP A 85 15.67 -5.82 -24.43
N SER A 86 15.76 -4.87 -23.52
CA SER A 86 16.89 -3.94 -23.49
C SER A 86 17.99 -4.49 -22.58
N VAL A 87 19.22 -4.19 -22.96
CA VAL A 87 20.42 -4.42 -22.16
C VAL A 87 21.15 -3.10 -22.05
N SER A 88 21.29 -2.58 -20.85
CA SER A 88 21.99 -1.32 -20.60
C SER A 88 22.94 -1.44 -19.42
N VAL A 89 23.90 -0.50 -19.37
CA VAL A 89 24.81 -0.36 -18.24
C VAL A 89 24.67 1.03 -17.66
N GLU A 90 24.42 1.10 -16.35
CA GLU A 90 24.34 2.35 -15.60
C GLU A 90 25.45 2.40 -14.55
N THR A 91 26.04 3.56 -14.29
CA THR A 91 27.05 3.74 -13.23
C THR A 91 26.55 4.75 -12.21
N ARG A 92 26.41 4.34 -10.94
CA ARG A 92 25.95 5.20 -9.84
C ARG A 92 26.47 4.69 -8.49
N ALA A 93 26.78 5.62 -7.58
CA ALA A 93 27.08 5.34 -6.18
C ALA A 93 28.17 4.26 -5.96
N GLY A 94 29.29 4.36 -6.66
CA GLY A 94 30.43 3.43 -6.51
C GLY A 94 30.18 2.02 -7.05
N ALA A 95 29.13 1.82 -7.84
CA ALA A 95 28.81 0.58 -8.52
C ALA A 95 28.37 0.84 -9.97
N PHE A 96 28.41 -0.22 -10.78
CA PHE A 96 27.74 -0.24 -12.07
C PHE A 96 26.74 -1.40 -12.15
N TYR A 97 25.70 -1.19 -12.94
CA TYR A 97 24.51 -2.03 -13.00
C TYR A 97 24.32 -2.49 -14.43
N VAL A 98 24.24 -3.80 -14.63
CA VAL A 98 23.77 -4.38 -15.89
C VAL A 98 22.28 -4.60 -15.75
N VAL A 99 21.48 -3.87 -16.52
CA VAL A 99 20.02 -3.96 -16.53
C VAL A 99 19.59 -4.73 -17.76
N VAL A 100 18.85 -5.81 -17.55
CA VAL A 100 18.20 -6.61 -18.61
C VAL A 100 16.70 -6.52 -18.37
N SER A 101 16.00 -5.72 -19.18
CA SER A 101 14.58 -5.40 -19.00
C SER A 101 13.76 -5.89 -20.19
N PRO A 102 12.60 -6.55 -19.97
CA PRO A 102 11.70 -6.90 -21.06
C PRO A 102 10.99 -5.65 -21.58
N GLU A 103 10.51 -5.75 -22.82
CA GLU A 103 9.61 -4.75 -23.41
C GLU A 103 8.24 -4.78 -22.72
N ARG A 104 7.73 -3.60 -22.37
CA ARG A 104 6.39 -3.36 -21.81
C ARG A 104 5.81 -2.09 -22.41
N GLY A 105 4.66 -2.22 -23.08
CA GLY A 105 3.96 -1.08 -23.67
C GLY A 105 4.80 -0.25 -24.64
N GLY A 106 5.72 -0.88 -25.38
CA GLY A 106 6.64 -0.20 -26.30
C GLY A 106 7.84 0.50 -25.65
N ALA A 107 8.06 0.29 -24.34
CA ALA A 107 9.22 0.79 -23.60
C ALA A 107 9.95 -0.36 -22.90
N PHE A 108 11.12 -0.07 -22.28
CA PHE A 108 11.88 -1.05 -21.49
C PHE A 108 12.13 -0.57 -20.05
N PRO A 109 11.11 -0.59 -19.18
CA PRO A 109 11.24 -0.05 -17.84
C PRO A 109 12.07 -0.98 -16.94
N ALA A 110 13.10 -0.45 -16.29
CA ALA A 110 14.04 -1.24 -15.47
C ALA A 110 13.40 -2.08 -14.34
N TYR A 111 12.19 -1.70 -13.90
CA TYR A 111 11.43 -2.39 -12.85
C TYR A 111 10.22 -3.17 -13.38
N ALA A 112 10.15 -3.45 -14.68
CA ALA A 112 9.15 -4.37 -15.23
C ALA A 112 9.35 -5.81 -14.70
N GLN A 113 8.27 -6.56 -14.48
CA GLN A 113 8.35 -7.95 -14.04
C GLN A 113 9.22 -8.78 -14.99
N GLY A 114 10.16 -9.56 -14.42
CA GLY A 114 11.14 -10.34 -15.16
C GLY A 114 12.44 -9.59 -15.48
N SER A 115 12.54 -8.30 -15.14
CA SER A 115 13.80 -7.56 -15.25
C SER A 115 14.85 -8.11 -14.29
N TRP A 116 16.10 -8.09 -14.74
CA TRP A 116 17.27 -8.44 -13.95
C TRP A 116 18.21 -7.23 -13.84
N ILE A 117 18.60 -6.88 -12.62
CA ILE A 117 19.52 -5.77 -12.34
C ILE A 117 20.72 -6.34 -11.60
N VAL A 118 21.83 -6.56 -12.30
CA VAL A 118 23.08 -7.11 -11.73
C VAL A 118 23.98 -5.97 -11.29
N LYS A 119 24.25 -5.87 -9.99
CA LYS A 119 25.12 -4.85 -9.40
C LYS A 119 26.55 -5.39 -9.25
N ARG A 120 27.51 -4.66 -9.80
CA ARG A 120 28.94 -4.93 -9.69
C ARG A 120 29.66 -3.73 -9.07
N SER A 121 30.73 -4.02 -8.32
CA SER A 121 31.55 -2.99 -7.70
C SER A 121 32.26 -2.14 -8.75
N ASP A 122 32.21 -0.82 -8.61
CA ASP A 122 33.00 0.06 -9.47
C ASP A 122 34.47 0.11 -9.04
N SER A 123 34.87 -0.43 -7.89
CA SER A 123 36.28 -0.47 -7.49
C SER A 123 37.06 -1.55 -8.23
N ASP A 124 36.54 -2.78 -8.25
CA ASP A 124 37.25 -3.99 -8.70
C ASP A 124 36.45 -4.84 -9.70
N GLY A 125 35.18 -4.50 -9.97
CA GLY A 125 34.32 -5.27 -10.87
C GLY A 125 33.73 -6.55 -10.28
N SER A 126 33.92 -6.82 -8.99
CA SER A 126 33.31 -7.95 -8.30
C SER A 126 31.78 -7.89 -8.31
N PHE A 127 31.13 -9.05 -8.26
CA PHE A 127 29.68 -9.12 -8.11
C PHE A 127 29.26 -8.76 -6.67
N LEU A 128 28.24 -7.90 -6.56
CA LEU A 128 27.70 -7.50 -5.25
C LEU A 128 26.32 -8.13 -5.01
N GLN A 129 25.43 -8.08 -6.00
CA GLN A 129 24.09 -8.66 -5.93
C GLN A 129 23.44 -8.68 -7.32
N ALA A 130 22.29 -9.34 -7.44
CA ALA A 130 21.34 -9.10 -8.51
C ALA A 130 19.92 -8.96 -7.95
N LYS A 131 19.10 -8.11 -8.57
CA LYS A 131 17.65 -8.06 -8.33
C LYS A 131 16.91 -8.72 -9.48
N ILE A 132 15.87 -9.47 -9.13
CA ILE A 132 14.92 -10.09 -10.04
C ILE A 132 13.56 -9.48 -9.72
N MET A 133 12.99 -8.72 -10.65
CA MET A 133 11.72 -8.03 -10.41
C MET A 133 10.56 -9.04 -10.46
N LEU A 134 9.90 -9.24 -9.32
CA LEU A 134 8.83 -10.24 -9.17
C LEU A 134 7.47 -9.71 -9.64
N ARG A 135 7.33 -8.39 -9.64
CA ARG A 135 6.19 -7.62 -10.15
C ARG A 135 6.72 -6.38 -10.85
N SER A 136 5.88 -5.73 -11.64
CA SER A 136 6.20 -4.45 -12.27
C SER A 136 6.08 -3.29 -11.28
N ASP A 137 6.79 -3.42 -10.14
CA ASP A 137 6.82 -2.49 -9.01
C ASP A 137 8.24 -2.46 -8.40
N PRO A 138 8.81 -1.28 -8.15
CA PRO A 138 10.21 -1.15 -7.71
C PRO A 138 10.46 -1.65 -6.28
N GLY A 139 9.42 -1.79 -5.47
CA GLY A 139 9.48 -2.34 -4.11
C GLY A 139 9.29 -3.86 -4.06
N THR A 140 9.20 -4.54 -5.20
CA THR A 140 8.82 -5.96 -5.26
C THR A 140 9.80 -6.80 -6.09
N PHE A 141 10.77 -7.40 -5.41
CA PHE A 141 11.89 -8.10 -6.04
C PHE A 141 12.43 -9.24 -5.17
N ALA A 142 13.09 -10.19 -5.82
CA ALA A 142 14.04 -11.10 -5.18
C ALA A 142 15.45 -10.53 -5.32
N ARG A 143 16.18 -10.42 -4.22
CA ARG A 143 17.57 -9.96 -4.18
C ARG A 143 18.48 -11.13 -3.89
N VAL A 144 19.40 -11.41 -4.80
CA VAL A 144 20.36 -12.51 -4.67
C VAL A 144 21.78 -11.94 -4.52
N TYR A 145 22.62 -12.56 -3.71
CA TYR A 145 23.99 -12.08 -3.47
C TYR A 145 24.94 -13.24 -3.11
N PRO A 146 26.25 -13.08 -3.35
CA PRO A 146 27.25 -14.10 -3.02
C PRO A 146 27.31 -14.40 -1.52
N ASP A 147 27.51 -15.68 -1.17
CA ASP A 147 27.80 -16.16 0.18
C ASP A 147 28.79 -17.34 0.12
N GLY A 148 30.08 -17.00 0.05
CA GLY A 148 31.16 -17.98 -0.13
C GLY A 148 31.01 -18.74 -1.45
N SER A 149 30.90 -20.07 -1.37
CA SER A 149 30.70 -20.95 -2.54
C SER A 149 29.23 -21.11 -2.96
N ARG A 150 28.31 -20.37 -2.31
CA ARG A 150 26.87 -20.42 -2.53
C ARG A 150 26.33 -18.99 -2.69
N SER A 151 25.01 -18.87 -2.73
CA SER A 151 24.33 -17.59 -2.76
C SER A 151 23.24 -17.53 -1.69
N ARG A 152 22.78 -16.32 -1.41
CA ARG A 152 21.61 -16.04 -0.57
C ARG A 152 20.55 -15.33 -1.39
N ILE A 153 19.31 -15.45 -0.96
CA ILE A 153 18.17 -14.72 -1.51
C ILE A 153 17.35 -14.07 -0.40
N ASP A 154 16.99 -12.81 -0.62
CA ASP A 154 15.94 -12.10 0.11
C ASP A 154 14.76 -11.88 -0.82
N VAL A 155 13.54 -11.90 -0.29
CA VAL A 155 12.32 -11.62 -1.05
C VAL A 155 11.60 -10.45 -0.42
N VAL A 156 11.36 -9.43 -1.24
CA VAL A 156 10.74 -8.17 -0.83
C VAL A 156 9.47 -7.97 -1.64
N ALA A 157 8.39 -7.57 -0.96
CA ALA A 157 7.13 -7.17 -1.60
C ALA A 157 6.68 -5.82 -1.06
N TYR A 158 6.48 -4.85 -1.95
CA TYR A 158 6.11 -3.47 -1.62
C TYR A 158 6.91 -2.86 -0.45
N GLY A 159 8.22 -3.16 -0.41
CA GLY A 159 9.15 -2.70 0.60
C GLY A 159 9.24 -3.56 1.88
N GLY A 160 8.27 -4.44 2.17
CA GLY A 160 8.36 -5.40 3.28
C GLY A 160 9.24 -6.59 2.93
N VAL A 161 10.15 -6.99 3.82
CA VAL A 161 11.06 -8.13 3.61
C VAL A 161 10.40 -9.40 4.13
N LEU A 162 9.91 -10.24 3.22
CA LEU A 162 9.15 -11.46 3.53
C LEU A 162 10.07 -12.62 3.92
N TYR A 163 11.18 -12.74 3.20
CA TYR A 163 12.19 -13.77 3.43
C TYR A 163 13.55 -13.12 3.38
N ARG A 164 14.46 -13.51 4.28
CA ARG A 164 15.81 -12.96 4.38
C ARG A 164 16.83 -14.08 4.52
N GLU A 165 17.94 -13.93 3.82
CA GLU A 165 19.13 -14.77 3.89
C GLU A 165 18.81 -16.26 3.65
N VAL A 166 17.83 -16.55 2.80
CA VAL A 166 17.51 -17.93 2.43
C VAL A 166 18.67 -18.48 1.58
N PRO A 167 19.26 -19.64 1.93
CA PRO A 167 20.37 -20.19 1.17
C PRO A 167 19.90 -20.70 -0.19
N VAL A 168 20.67 -20.40 -1.24
CA VAL A 168 20.51 -20.98 -2.58
C VAL A 168 21.75 -21.82 -2.88
N PRO A 169 21.61 -23.11 -3.18
CA PRO A 169 22.74 -24.04 -3.32
C PRO A 169 23.45 -23.90 -4.68
N LEU A 170 23.66 -22.68 -5.16
CA LEU A 170 24.37 -22.36 -6.39
C LEU A 170 25.42 -21.27 -6.13
N PRO A 171 26.62 -21.36 -6.73
CA PRO A 171 27.53 -20.22 -6.84
C PRO A 171 26.84 -19.04 -7.51
N PHE A 172 27.24 -17.81 -7.15
CA PHE A 172 26.55 -16.61 -7.60
C PHE A 172 26.61 -16.43 -9.13
N GLU A 173 27.75 -16.75 -9.73
CA GLU A 173 27.98 -16.71 -11.18
C GLU A 173 27.00 -17.62 -11.93
N GLU A 174 26.79 -18.84 -11.43
CA GLU A 174 25.83 -19.78 -12.00
C GLU A 174 24.38 -19.30 -11.78
N LEU A 175 24.10 -18.71 -10.62
CA LEU A 175 22.78 -18.21 -10.28
C LEU A 175 22.36 -17.06 -11.20
N VAL A 176 23.26 -16.11 -11.47
CA VAL A 176 22.96 -14.92 -12.31
C VAL A 176 22.51 -15.30 -13.72
N VAL A 177 23.00 -16.41 -14.27
CA VAL A 177 22.61 -16.89 -15.61
C VAL A 177 21.57 -18.01 -15.57
N SER A 178 21.16 -18.45 -14.38
CA SER A 178 20.11 -19.45 -14.23
C SER A 178 18.72 -18.86 -14.54
N PRO A 179 17.79 -19.65 -15.09
CA PRO A 179 16.40 -19.24 -15.19
C PRO A 179 15.81 -19.07 -13.78
N PHE A 180 14.91 -18.11 -13.62
CA PHE A 180 14.27 -17.86 -12.33
C PHE A 180 13.44 -19.05 -11.87
N SER A 181 12.85 -19.83 -12.79
CA SER A 181 12.22 -21.13 -12.49
C SER A 181 13.11 -22.09 -11.68
N ARG A 182 14.41 -22.15 -11.95
CA ARG A 182 15.37 -22.98 -11.19
C ARG A 182 15.59 -22.43 -9.79
N ILE A 183 15.73 -21.11 -9.65
CA ILE A 183 15.90 -20.46 -8.34
C ILE A 183 14.68 -20.72 -7.46
N ARG A 184 13.47 -20.61 -8.02
CA ARG A 184 12.22 -20.93 -7.32
C ARG A 184 12.18 -22.38 -6.86
N ALA A 185 12.49 -23.33 -7.76
CA ALA A 185 12.51 -24.75 -7.43
C ALA A 185 13.52 -25.09 -6.30
N LEU A 186 14.67 -24.43 -6.27
CA LEU A 186 15.69 -24.65 -5.24
C LEU A 186 15.35 -24.03 -3.87
N THR A 187 14.31 -23.19 -3.81
CA THR A 187 13.94 -22.42 -2.61
C THR A 187 12.48 -22.62 -2.21
N SER A 188 11.75 -23.51 -2.89
CA SER A 188 10.31 -23.71 -2.70
C SER A 188 9.94 -24.25 -1.32
N ASP A 189 10.87 -24.94 -0.65
CA ASP A 189 10.65 -25.48 0.70
C ASP A 189 10.66 -24.39 1.78
N VAL A 190 11.15 -23.19 1.45
CA VAL A 190 11.28 -22.07 2.40
C VAL A 190 10.47 -20.87 1.94
N ILE A 191 10.46 -20.56 0.65
CA ILE A 191 9.82 -19.36 0.10
C ILE A 191 8.47 -19.74 -0.51
N ALA A 192 7.39 -19.16 0.04
CA ALA A 192 6.05 -19.24 -0.51
C ALA A 192 5.92 -18.40 -1.80
N TRP A 193 6.30 -18.99 -2.94
CA TRP A 193 6.27 -18.35 -4.26
C TRP A 193 4.85 -18.12 -4.80
N ASP A 194 3.88 -18.86 -4.29
CA ASP A 194 2.44 -18.72 -4.58
C ASP A 194 1.89 -17.34 -4.18
N LEU A 195 2.49 -16.66 -3.19
CA LEU A 195 2.18 -15.26 -2.84
C LEU A 195 2.28 -14.30 -4.04
N PHE A 196 3.08 -14.65 -5.05
CA PHE A 196 3.29 -13.88 -6.28
C PHE A 196 2.51 -14.45 -7.48
N SER A 197 1.53 -15.32 -7.25
CA SER A 197 0.70 -15.97 -8.28
C SER A 197 -0.81 -15.88 -7.97
N PRO A 198 -1.35 -14.69 -7.69
CA PRO A 198 -2.76 -14.50 -7.40
C PRO A 198 -3.61 -14.78 -8.64
N ASP A 199 -4.84 -15.20 -8.40
CA ASP A 199 -5.87 -15.34 -9.42
C ASP A 199 -6.80 -14.12 -9.38
N PRO A 200 -6.75 -13.21 -10.38
CA PRO A 200 -7.64 -12.04 -10.48
C PRO A 200 -9.13 -12.40 -10.39
N GLY A 201 -9.52 -13.61 -10.85
CA GLY A 201 -10.89 -14.08 -10.83
C GLY A 201 -11.50 -14.21 -9.42
N LEU A 202 -10.65 -14.31 -8.39
CA LEU A 202 -11.06 -14.40 -6.98
C LEU A 202 -11.41 -13.03 -6.37
N TYR A 203 -11.17 -11.92 -7.08
CA TYR A 203 -11.47 -10.57 -6.60
C TYR A 203 -12.72 -9.96 -7.25
N ARG A 204 -13.45 -10.71 -8.09
CA ARG A 204 -14.60 -10.18 -8.86
C ARG A 204 -15.65 -9.50 -7.98
N ASP A 205 -16.06 -10.14 -6.88
CA ASP A 205 -17.07 -9.56 -5.98
C ASP A 205 -16.55 -8.30 -5.28
N LEU A 206 -15.27 -8.29 -4.90
CA LEU A 206 -14.62 -7.14 -4.28
C LEU A 206 -14.50 -5.95 -5.24
N VAL A 207 -14.11 -6.21 -6.49
CA VAL A 207 -14.02 -5.20 -7.55
C VAL A 207 -15.41 -4.66 -7.88
N GLY A 208 -16.41 -5.53 -8.04
CA GLY A 208 -17.79 -5.13 -8.28
C GLY A 208 -18.37 -4.30 -7.14
N LEU A 209 -18.08 -4.66 -5.88
CA LEU A 209 -18.45 -3.84 -4.72
C LEU A 209 -17.78 -2.46 -4.77
N ALA A 210 -16.47 -2.40 -5.08
CA ALA A 210 -15.76 -1.13 -5.19
C ALA A 210 -16.35 -0.23 -6.30
N GLU A 211 -16.71 -0.80 -7.44
CA GLU A 211 -17.40 -0.09 -8.53
C GLU A 211 -18.78 0.42 -8.09
N ALA A 212 -19.59 -0.42 -7.46
CA ALA A 212 -20.90 -0.03 -6.95
C ALA A 212 -20.81 1.08 -5.88
N VAL A 213 -19.78 1.07 -5.03
CA VAL A 213 -19.48 2.16 -4.09
C VAL A 213 -19.17 3.44 -4.86
N ARG A 214 -18.26 3.41 -5.84
CA ARG A 214 -17.87 4.58 -6.66
C ARG A 214 -19.07 5.24 -7.33
N GLU A 215 -19.97 4.46 -7.90
CA GLU A 215 -21.19 4.96 -8.55
C GLU A 215 -22.12 5.73 -7.60
N ARG A 216 -22.05 5.44 -6.30
CA ARG A 216 -22.91 6.05 -5.27
C ARG A 216 -22.25 7.19 -4.52
N LEU A 217 -20.92 7.34 -4.60
CA LEU A 217 -20.19 8.45 -3.96
C LEU A 217 -20.74 9.84 -4.30
N PRO A 218 -21.14 10.18 -5.55
CA PRO A 218 -21.68 11.51 -5.86
C PRO A 218 -22.94 11.90 -5.08
N GLY A 219 -23.69 10.91 -4.57
CA GLY A 219 -24.87 11.13 -3.74
C GLY A 219 -24.57 11.34 -2.26
N LEU A 220 -23.30 11.25 -1.86
CA LEU A 220 -22.87 11.39 -0.47
C LEU A 220 -22.28 12.77 -0.20
N ARG A 221 -22.32 13.18 1.07
CA ARG A 221 -21.76 14.44 1.57
C ARG A 221 -21.07 14.18 2.89
N TYR A 222 -19.99 14.92 3.15
CA TYR A 222 -19.36 14.90 4.46
C TYR A 222 -20.21 15.70 5.46
N ALA A 223 -20.46 15.12 6.63
CA ALA A 223 -20.92 15.84 7.81
C ALA A 223 -20.18 15.32 9.04
N ASP A 224 -19.75 16.23 9.90
CA ASP A 224 -19.11 15.83 11.14
C ASP A 224 -20.09 15.04 12.03
N ASP A 225 -19.57 13.99 12.67
CA ASP A 225 -20.36 13.06 13.49
C ASP A 225 -21.58 12.41 12.79
N GLY A 226 -21.69 12.48 11.45
CA GLY A 226 -22.89 12.02 10.74
C GLY A 226 -22.94 10.52 10.44
N ALA A 227 -24.09 9.89 10.63
CA ALA A 227 -24.42 8.53 10.21
C ALA A 227 -25.91 8.37 9.83
N ILE A 228 -26.31 7.17 9.40
CA ILE A 228 -27.70 6.79 9.19
C ILE A 228 -28.07 5.69 10.19
N ASP A 229 -29.23 5.78 10.85
CA ASP A 229 -29.69 4.82 11.86
C ASP A 229 -30.51 3.65 11.26
N ALA A 230 -30.91 2.69 12.10
CA ALA A 230 -31.63 1.48 11.69
C ALA A 230 -32.94 1.74 10.93
N ASP A 231 -33.61 2.86 11.23
CA ASP A 231 -34.85 3.30 10.59
C ASP A 231 -34.63 4.15 9.33
N GLY A 232 -33.37 4.35 8.95
CA GLY A 232 -32.96 5.14 7.81
C GLY A 232 -32.91 6.65 8.05
N ARG A 233 -33.11 7.14 9.28
CA ARG A 233 -32.92 8.57 9.56
C ARG A 233 -31.45 8.93 9.65
N SER A 234 -31.06 10.08 9.10
CA SER A 234 -29.74 10.65 9.32
C SER A 234 -29.63 11.21 10.73
N VAL A 235 -28.63 10.77 11.48
CA VAL A 235 -28.41 11.12 12.89
C VAL A 235 -26.96 11.50 13.16
N TYR A 236 -26.73 12.22 14.26
CA TYR A 236 -25.41 12.39 14.85
C TYR A 236 -25.06 11.16 15.67
N ILE A 237 -23.89 10.54 15.45
CA ILE A 237 -23.46 9.32 16.13
C ILE A 237 -23.44 9.55 17.64
N ALA A 238 -22.86 10.66 18.10
CA ALA A 238 -22.67 10.92 19.53
C ALA A 238 -23.99 11.08 20.30
N THR A 239 -25.03 11.63 19.67
CA THR A 239 -26.27 12.03 20.36
C THR A 239 -27.52 11.27 19.92
N LEU A 240 -27.47 10.57 18.78
CA LEU A 240 -28.63 9.98 18.09
C LEU A 240 -29.71 10.98 17.65
N ALA A 241 -29.45 12.29 17.82
CA ALA A 241 -30.34 13.33 17.34
C ALA A 241 -30.33 13.38 15.81
N GLY A 242 -31.48 13.75 15.21
CA GLY A 242 -31.58 13.91 13.76
C GLY A 242 -30.65 15.00 13.24
N GLN A 243 -30.04 14.78 12.07
CA GLN A 243 -29.27 15.80 11.37
C GLN A 243 -30.19 16.82 10.71
N ALA A 244 -29.76 18.09 10.69
CA ALA A 244 -30.37 19.09 9.83
C ALA A 244 -30.02 18.82 8.36
N SER A 245 -30.87 19.26 7.43
CA SER A 245 -30.55 19.21 6.00
C SER A 245 -29.52 20.30 5.64
N PRO A 246 -28.50 20.00 4.82
CA PRO A 246 -28.25 18.69 4.24
C PRO A 246 -27.52 17.74 5.20
N ALA A 247 -28.01 16.50 5.28
CA ALA A 247 -27.36 15.46 6.05
C ALA A 247 -26.08 14.96 5.36
N GLY A 248 -25.18 14.37 6.14
CA GLY A 248 -23.96 13.76 5.64
C GLY A 248 -23.41 12.67 6.54
N LEU A 249 -22.24 12.17 6.17
CA LEU A 249 -21.53 11.09 6.84
C LEU A 249 -20.10 11.52 7.20
N ASN A 250 -19.64 11.16 8.39
CA ASN A 250 -18.21 11.19 8.69
C ASN A 250 -17.56 9.86 8.27
N CYS A 251 -16.30 9.64 8.64
CA CYS A 251 -15.61 8.39 8.31
C CYS A 251 -16.31 7.13 8.89
N SER A 252 -16.76 7.17 10.15
CA SER A 252 -17.48 6.06 10.80
C SER A 252 -18.86 5.82 10.19
N GLY A 253 -19.63 6.88 9.92
CA GLY A 253 -20.92 6.81 9.25
C GLY A 253 -20.81 6.30 7.82
N PHE A 254 -19.73 6.67 7.11
CA PHE A 254 -19.47 6.19 5.75
C PHE A 254 -19.19 4.68 5.71
N VAL A 255 -18.34 4.16 6.59
CA VAL A 255 -18.09 2.70 6.62
C VAL A 255 -19.32 1.92 7.09
N LYS A 256 -20.16 2.50 7.97
CA LYS A 256 -21.46 1.92 8.30
C LYS A 256 -22.37 1.87 7.07
N TRP A 257 -22.47 2.96 6.31
CA TRP A 257 -23.25 3.02 5.07
C TRP A 257 -22.80 1.98 4.04
N LEU A 258 -21.49 1.74 3.93
CA LEU A 258 -20.92 0.69 3.10
C LEU A 258 -21.38 -0.69 3.58
N VAL A 259 -21.26 -0.98 4.87
CA VAL A 259 -21.67 -2.28 5.44
C VAL A 259 -23.17 -2.48 5.31
N ASP A 260 -23.98 -1.49 5.66
CA ASP A 260 -25.43 -1.52 5.49
C ASP A 260 -25.85 -1.78 4.04
N GLY A 261 -25.16 -1.18 3.07
CA GLY A 261 -25.45 -1.42 1.66
C GLY A 261 -25.23 -2.87 1.23
N MET A 262 -24.31 -3.59 1.89
CA MET A 262 -24.12 -5.03 1.67
C MET A 262 -25.16 -5.86 2.43
N LEU A 263 -25.51 -5.49 3.67
CA LEU A 263 -26.36 -6.30 4.54
C LEU A 263 -27.86 -6.12 4.28
N ARG A 264 -28.30 -4.92 3.90
CA ARG A 264 -29.71 -4.60 3.71
C ARG A 264 -30.39 -5.49 2.65
N PRO A 265 -29.76 -5.83 1.50
CA PRO A 265 -30.32 -6.81 0.56
C PRO A 265 -30.63 -8.19 1.16
N MET A 266 -29.94 -8.59 2.24
CA MET A 266 -30.08 -9.90 2.89
C MET A 266 -31.00 -9.84 4.12
N THR A 267 -30.93 -8.75 4.89
CA THR A 267 -31.61 -8.62 6.19
C THR A 267 -32.87 -7.76 6.14
N GLY A 268 -33.06 -6.97 5.07
CA GLY A 268 -34.15 -6.00 4.94
C GLY A 268 -34.07 -4.80 5.88
N SER A 269 -33.01 -4.68 6.69
CA SER A 269 -32.86 -3.63 7.71
C SER A 269 -31.46 -3.04 7.72
N TYR A 270 -31.31 -1.88 8.36
CA TYR A 270 -30.01 -1.23 8.60
C TYR A 270 -29.56 -1.48 10.03
N LEU A 271 -28.25 -1.44 10.27
CA LEU A 271 -27.70 -1.56 11.61
C LEU A 271 -28.07 -0.33 12.46
N SER A 272 -28.31 -0.53 13.76
CA SER A 272 -28.56 0.59 14.68
C SER A 272 -27.27 1.31 15.02
N VAL A 273 -27.26 2.64 14.97
CA VAL A 273 -26.12 3.43 15.45
C VAL A 273 -25.90 3.22 16.94
N SER A 274 -26.96 3.11 17.73
CA SER A 274 -26.84 2.86 19.18
C SER A 274 -26.09 1.56 19.48
N GLY A 275 -26.43 0.45 18.85
CA GLY A 275 -25.76 -0.84 19.10
C GLY A 275 -24.32 -0.89 18.59
N LEU A 276 -23.97 -0.11 17.58
CA LEU A 276 -22.59 -0.04 17.08
C LEU A 276 -21.66 0.78 17.98
N ARG A 277 -22.20 1.57 18.91
CA ARG A 277 -21.43 2.39 19.86
C ARG A 277 -20.97 1.63 21.10
N ASP A 278 -21.39 0.37 21.25
CA ASP A 278 -21.06 -0.42 22.42
C ASP A 278 -19.54 -0.58 22.55
N ARG A 279 -19.01 -0.15 23.70
CA ARG A 279 -17.57 -0.18 23.98
C ARG A 279 -17.12 -1.58 24.36
N MET A 280 -16.01 -2.03 23.80
CA MET A 280 -15.48 -3.37 24.00
C MET A 280 -14.36 -3.38 25.07
N ILE A 281 -14.62 -2.74 26.22
CA ILE A 281 -13.63 -2.46 27.28
C ILE A 281 -12.87 -3.72 27.75
N GLY A 282 -13.52 -4.89 27.75
CA GLY A 282 -12.89 -6.15 28.16
C GLY A 282 -11.93 -6.79 27.14
N TRP A 283 -11.79 -6.20 25.94
CA TRP A 283 -11.10 -6.82 24.80
C TRP A 283 -9.92 -5.99 24.26
N ARG A 284 -9.62 -4.86 24.91
CA ARG A 284 -8.67 -3.86 24.41
C ARG A 284 -8.33 -2.83 25.47
N GLY A 285 -7.22 -2.15 25.28
CA GLY A 285 -6.74 -1.10 26.17
C GLY A 285 -6.09 -1.65 27.42
N SER A 286 -5.82 -0.74 28.36
CA SER A 286 -5.10 -1.05 29.60
C SER A 286 -5.62 -0.24 30.78
N SER A 287 -5.07 -0.49 31.97
CA SER A 287 -5.35 0.34 33.15
C SER A 287 -5.08 1.82 32.91
N PHE A 288 -4.11 2.17 32.05
CA PHE A 288 -3.82 3.55 31.66
C PHE A 288 -4.95 4.21 30.86
N THR A 289 -5.60 3.48 29.95
CA THR A 289 -6.66 4.03 29.09
C THR A 289 -8.05 3.99 29.73
N SER A 290 -8.24 3.10 30.72
CA SER A 290 -9.53 2.87 31.39
C SER A 290 -10.19 4.14 31.94
N GLY A 291 -9.40 5.06 32.50
CA GLY A 291 -9.89 6.33 33.04
C GLY A 291 -10.40 7.33 32.00
N PHE A 292 -10.14 7.07 30.71
CA PHE A 292 -10.48 7.97 29.61
C PHE A 292 -11.60 7.43 28.70
N GLU A 293 -12.10 6.21 28.96
CA GLU A 293 -13.16 5.56 28.17
C GLU A 293 -14.39 6.46 28.03
N GLU A 294 -14.86 7.02 29.15
CA GLU A 294 -16.06 7.88 29.15
C GLU A 294 -15.84 9.24 28.49
N SER A 295 -14.71 9.88 28.78
CA SER A 295 -14.48 11.27 28.39
C SER A 295 -13.91 11.44 26.99
N LEU A 296 -13.09 10.50 26.52
CA LEU A 296 -12.32 10.61 25.27
C LEU A 296 -12.57 9.48 24.28
N ASP A 297 -13.14 8.36 24.74
CA ASP A 297 -13.42 7.16 23.93
C ASP A 297 -12.29 6.83 22.93
N PRO A 298 -11.08 6.54 23.43
CA PRO A 298 -9.89 6.43 22.60
C PRO A 298 -9.98 5.35 21.52
N PHE A 299 -10.84 4.36 21.74
CA PHE A 299 -11.00 3.17 20.90
C PHE A 299 -12.29 3.16 20.07
N PHE A 300 -13.07 4.25 20.06
CA PHE A 300 -14.35 4.32 19.36
C PHE A 300 -14.30 3.73 17.94
N GLY A 301 -13.32 4.13 17.12
CA GLY A 301 -13.22 3.65 15.75
C GLY A 301 -12.93 2.15 15.63
N LEU A 302 -12.18 1.58 16.57
CA LEU A 302 -11.87 0.14 16.63
C LEU A 302 -13.12 -0.66 17.01
N ASP A 303 -13.78 -0.29 18.09
CA ASP A 303 -14.98 -0.97 18.58
C ASP A 303 -16.11 -0.90 17.52
N TRP A 304 -16.28 0.27 16.90
CA TRP A 304 -17.21 0.48 15.79
C TRP A 304 -16.95 -0.48 14.62
N SER A 305 -15.68 -0.63 14.22
CA SER A 305 -15.30 -1.49 13.10
C SER A 305 -15.47 -2.97 13.41
N ARG A 306 -15.17 -3.39 14.65
CA ARG A 306 -15.41 -4.76 15.13
C ARG A 306 -16.89 -5.09 15.18
N ALA A 307 -17.72 -4.15 15.62
CA ALA A 307 -19.18 -4.33 15.64
C ALA A 307 -19.76 -4.48 14.22
N LEU A 308 -19.30 -3.64 13.28
CA LEU A 308 -19.64 -3.76 11.86
C LEU A 308 -19.20 -5.11 11.27
N ALA A 309 -17.98 -5.57 11.59
CA ALA A 309 -17.48 -6.86 11.15
C ALA A 309 -18.32 -8.02 11.71
N LYS A 310 -18.60 -8.01 13.02
CA LYS A 310 -19.45 -9.04 13.65
C LYS A 310 -20.82 -9.12 12.97
N ALA A 311 -21.46 -7.97 12.69
CA ALA A 311 -22.72 -7.93 11.97
C ALA A 311 -22.61 -8.48 10.54
N ALA A 312 -21.54 -8.14 9.82
CA ALA A 312 -21.33 -8.63 8.46
C ALA A 312 -21.08 -10.14 8.43
N TRP A 313 -20.11 -10.64 9.20
CA TRP A 313 -19.75 -12.05 9.21
C TRP A 313 -20.89 -12.95 9.69
N SER A 314 -21.64 -12.55 10.73
CA SER A 314 -22.82 -13.31 11.18
C SER A 314 -23.94 -13.37 10.14
N THR A 315 -24.05 -12.36 9.28
CA THR A 315 -25.04 -12.34 8.18
C THR A 315 -24.59 -13.19 6.99
N PHE A 316 -23.33 -13.09 6.57
CA PHE A 316 -22.79 -13.85 5.44
C PHE A 316 -22.55 -15.32 5.77
N TYR A 317 -22.18 -15.62 7.01
CA TYR A 317 -21.78 -16.96 7.45
C TYR A 317 -22.44 -17.31 8.78
N PRO A 318 -23.78 -17.48 8.82
CA PRO A 318 -24.52 -17.71 10.06
C PRO A 318 -24.14 -19.00 10.79
N SER A 319 -23.46 -19.94 10.11
CA SER A 319 -22.92 -21.16 10.72
C SER A 319 -21.59 -20.94 11.47
N LEU A 320 -20.89 -19.83 11.21
CA LEU A 320 -19.67 -19.45 11.92
C LEU A 320 -20.07 -18.58 13.12
N THR A 321 -20.51 -19.22 14.20
CA THR A 321 -20.78 -18.54 15.45
C THR A 321 -19.45 -18.20 16.13
N ASP A 322 -18.97 -16.97 15.93
CA ASP A 322 -17.88 -16.41 16.72
C ASP A 322 -18.40 -15.27 17.58
N GLU A 323 -18.35 -15.48 18.90
CA GLU A 323 -18.78 -14.46 19.86
C GLU A 323 -17.72 -13.40 20.10
N SER A 324 -16.47 -13.68 19.75
CA SER A 324 -15.34 -12.80 20.01
C SER A 324 -15.37 -11.58 19.09
N PRO A 325 -15.32 -10.35 19.64
CA PRO A 325 -15.27 -9.14 18.84
C PRO A 325 -13.93 -8.97 18.11
N ILE A 326 -12.88 -9.70 18.50
CA ILE A 326 -11.55 -9.63 17.91
C ILE A 326 -11.30 -10.70 16.83
N SER A 327 -12.28 -11.56 16.58
CA SER A 327 -12.19 -12.68 15.62
C SER A 327 -11.79 -12.27 14.21
N ASN A 328 -12.12 -11.03 13.83
CA ASN A 328 -11.86 -10.49 12.51
C ASN A 328 -10.69 -9.50 12.50
N ASP A 329 -10.02 -9.27 13.62
CA ASP A 329 -8.83 -8.42 13.67
C ASP A 329 -7.68 -9.08 12.90
N VAL A 330 -6.94 -8.29 12.12
CA VAL A 330 -5.63 -8.71 11.61
C VAL A 330 -4.61 -8.60 12.73
N ASP A 331 -4.12 -9.75 13.18
CA ASP A 331 -3.16 -9.96 14.25
C ASP A 331 -1.77 -10.37 13.73
N ASP A 332 -1.68 -10.94 12.52
CA ASP A 332 -0.41 -11.29 11.89
C ASP A 332 0.55 -10.10 11.72
N ALA A 333 1.81 -10.29 12.11
CA ALA A 333 2.92 -9.41 11.80
C ALA A 333 3.75 -10.01 10.63
N PRO A 334 3.46 -9.64 9.38
CA PRO A 334 3.92 -10.41 8.23
C PRO A 334 5.42 -10.35 7.96
N PHE A 335 6.13 -9.36 8.50
CA PHE A 335 7.57 -9.17 8.31
C PHE A 335 8.14 -8.30 9.43
N ALA A 336 9.41 -8.52 9.78
CA ALA A 336 10.13 -7.77 10.82
C ALA A 336 11.09 -6.70 10.26
N LEU A 337 11.22 -6.61 8.92
CA LEU A 337 12.14 -5.72 8.26
C LEU A 337 11.48 -5.03 7.07
N ARG A 338 11.88 -3.77 6.83
CA ARG A 338 11.47 -3.00 5.65
C ARG A 338 12.69 -2.43 4.94
N VAL A 339 12.58 -2.26 3.62
CA VAL A 339 13.51 -1.49 2.82
C VAL A 339 13.50 -0.01 3.25
N ARG A 340 14.69 0.56 3.45
CA ARG A 340 14.88 1.96 3.83
C ARG A 340 14.91 2.93 2.65
N ASP A 341 15.43 2.48 1.51
CA ASP A 341 15.69 3.28 0.30
C ASP A 341 14.74 2.94 -0.86
N SER A 342 14.21 3.96 -1.54
CA SER A 342 13.18 3.78 -2.58
C SER A 342 13.71 3.73 -4.02
N ASP A 343 15.03 3.69 -4.21
CA ASP A 343 15.62 3.63 -5.55
C ASP A 343 15.45 2.22 -6.17
N PRO A 344 14.82 2.09 -7.36
CA PRO A 344 14.58 0.79 -7.99
C PRO A 344 15.87 0.05 -8.37
N VAL A 345 16.88 0.77 -8.85
CA VAL A 345 18.10 0.19 -9.43
C VAL A 345 19.17 -0.01 -8.36
N ASN A 346 19.47 1.02 -7.57
CA ASN A 346 20.50 1.03 -6.54
C ASN A 346 19.95 0.77 -5.12
N GLY A 347 18.69 1.11 -4.87
CA GLY A 347 18.08 0.98 -3.54
C GLY A 347 17.73 -0.47 -3.19
N GLY A 348 16.89 -0.69 -2.19
CA GLY A 348 16.56 -2.03 -1.71
C GLY A 348 17.70 -2.76 -1.02
N SER A 349 18.81 -2.06 -0.69
CA SER A 349 20.02 -2.68 -0.14
C SER A 349 20.06 -2.62 1.40
N ALA A 350 19.57 -1.51 1.97
CA ALA A 350 19.53 -1.28 3.41
C ALA A 350 18.15 -1.63 3.97
N TYR A 351 18.14 -2.44 5.03
CA TYR A 351 16.93 -2.78 5.78
C TYR A 351 16.89 -2.00 7.10
N GLU A 352 15.69 -1.75 7.59
CA GLU A 352 15.42 -1.25 8.92
C GLU A 352 14.41 -2.14 9.64
N ALA A 353 14.50 -2.14 10.97
CA ALA A 353 13.55 -2.85 11.81
C ALA A 353 12.13 -2.30 11.58
N PHE A 354 11.19 -3.21 11.39
CA PHE A 354 9.77 -2.92 11.33
C PHE A 354 9.15 -3.37 12.65
N SER A 355 8.24 -2.55 13.20
CA SER A 355 7.60 -2.88 14.47
C SER A 355 6.67 -4.08 14.32
N ASP A 356 6.46 -4.79 15.42
CA ASP A 356 5.43 -5.82 15.51
C ASP A 356 4.01 -5.23 15.34
N ASN A 357 3.03 -6.10 15.19
CA ASN A 357 1.62 -5.74 15.26
C ASN A 357 1.19 -5.58 16.72
N PHE A 358 0.85 -4.37 17.14
CA PHE A 358 0.43 -4.12 18.51
C PHE A 358 -1.07 -4.41 18.66
N ASP A 359 -1.47 -5.18 19.69
CA ASP A 359 -2.87 -5.55 19.92
C ASP A 359 -3.85 -4.36 19.82
N ASP A 360 -3.52 -3.27 20.51
CA ASP A 360 -4.34 -2.05 20.66
C ASP A 360 -3.96 -0.88 19.73
N ALA A 361 -3.04 -1.08 18.79
CA ALA A 361 -2.66 -0.03 17.83
C ALA A 361 -2.58 -0.51 16.39
N GLY A 362 -2.34 -1.79 16.18
CA GLY A 362 -2.18 -2.39 14.87
C GLY A 362 -0.75 -2.32 14.34
N ILE A 363 -0.64 -2.42 13.02
CA ILE A 363 0.62 -2.39 12.28
C ILE A 363 1.07 -0.95 12.02
N ASP A 364 2.38 -0.74 11.90
CA ASP A 364 2.92 0.56 11.49
C ASP A 364 2.49 0.89 10.05
N VAL A 365 1.94 2.09 9.84
CA VAL A 365 1.35 2.50 8.56
C VAL A 365 2.33 2.44 7.39
N ARG A 366 3.63 2.52 7.65
CA ARG A 366 4.68 2.44 6.62
C ARG A 366 4.81 1.04 6.01
N GLY A 367 4.25 0.01 6.66
CA GLY A 367 4.17 -1.36 6.14
C GLY A 367 2.79 -1.74 5.60
N LEU A 368 1.85 -0.80 5.55
CA LEU A 368 0.45 -1.09 5.20
C LEU A 368 0.31 -1.70 3.80
N LYS A 369 0.99 -1.14 2.78
CA LYS A 369 0.88 -1.66 1.40
C LYS A 369 1.39 -3.10 1.27
N ALA A 370 2.53 -3.41 1.90
CA ALA A 370 3.08 -4.76 1.92
C ALA A 370 2.18 -5.74 2.70
N THR A 371 1.58 -5.29 3.79
CA THR A 371 0.62 -6.10 4.56
C THR A 371 -0.62 -6.40 3.73
N LEU A 372 -1.21 -5.39 3.08
CA LEU A 372 -2.38 -5.57 2.21
C LEU A 372 -2.09 -6.48 1.01
N PHE A 373 -0.88 -6.44 0.46
CA PHE A 373 -0.46 -7.38 -0.59
C PHE A 373 -0.52 -8.83 -0.10
N LEU A 374 0.03 -9.10 1.09
CA LEU A 374 0.02 -10.46 1.66
C LEU A 374 -1.39 -10.92 2.01
N LEU A 375 -2.20 -10.02 2.59
CA LEU A 375 -3.60 -10.30 2.89
C LEU A 375 -4.35 -10.60 1.59
N ALA A 376 -4.22 -9.79 0.54
CA ALA A 376 -4.82 -10.08 -0.76
C ALA A 376 -4.38 -11.42 -1.33
N SER A 377 -3.09 -11.77 -1.24
CA SER A 377 -2.57 -13.05 -1.76
C SER A 377 -3.04 -14.26 -0.94
N ARG A 378 -3.24 -14.14 0.37
CA ARG A 378 -3.61 -15.25 1.27
C ARG A 378 -5.11 -15.43 1.43
N GLU A 379 -5.85 -14.33 1.42
CA GLU A 379 -7.28 -14.27 1.68
C GLU A 379 -7.98 -13.40 0.61
N PRO A 380 -8.02 -13.87 -0.65
CA PRO A 380 -8.57 -13.11 -1.76
C PRO A 380 -10.05 -12.79 -1.57
N GLY A 381 -10.49 -11.66 -2.13
CA GLY A 381 -11.88 -11.23 -2.07
C GLY A 381 -12.31 -10.56 -0.76
N ARG A 382 -11.40 -10.30 0.18
CA ARG A 382 -11.67 -9.56 1.42
C ARG A 382 -11.33 -8.08 1.29
N PHE A 383 -12.10 -7.23 1.95
CA PHE A 383 -11.72 -5.85 2.23
C PHE A 383 -11.50 -5.66 3.73
N TYR A 384 -10.93 -4.51 4.10
CA TYR A 384 -10.54 -4.24 5.49
C TYR A 384 -11.06 -2.88 5.90
N LEU A 385 -11.72 -2.81 7.05
CA LEU A 385 -11.86 -1.54 7.75
C LEU A 385 -10.52 -1.24 8.42
N ALA A 386 -9.96 -0.09 8.13
CA ALA A 386 -8.66 0.36 8.60
C ALA A 386 -8.83 1.53 9.56
N GLN A 387 -8.54 1.30 10.84
CA GLN A 387 -8.66 2.30 11.89
C GLN A 387 -7.28 2.90 12.17
N PHE A 388 -7.08 4.13 11.73
CA PHE A 388 -5.83 4.84 11.86
C PHE A 388 -5.76 5.58 13.20
N ASN A 389 -4.61 5.45 13.87
CA ASN A 389 -4.37 6.07 15.15
C ASN A 389 -3.03 6.80 15.19
N ALA A 390 -2.98 7.78 16.09
CA ALA A 390 -1.77 8.51 16.44
C ALA A 390 -1.86 8.96 17.91
N ARG A 391 -0.75 9.44 18.46
CA ARG A 391 -0.74 10.06 19.79
C ARG A 391 -1.21 11.51 19.70
N GLU A 392 -2.01 11.94 20.67
CA GLU A 392 -2.28 13.35 20.88
C GLU A 392 -0.99 14.11 21.21
N LYS A 393 -0.88 15.36 20.76
CA LYS A 393 0.27 16.23 21.07
C LYS A 393 0.20 16.74 22.51
N ASP A 394 -1.01 17.03 22.97
CA ASP A 394 -1.28 17.60 24.28
C ASP A 394 -1.49 16.49 25.34
N PRO A 395 -1.19 16.75 26.62
CA PRO A 395 -1.49 15.83 27.71
C PRO A 395 -2.97 15.41 27.70
N PRO A 396 -3.31 14.13 27.92
CA PRO A 396 -2.44 13.05 28.44
C PRO A 396 -1.61 12.32 27.37
N ARG A 397 -1.57 12.81 26.12
CA ARG A 397 -0.88 12.20 24.97
C ARG A 397 -1.37 10.78 24.67
N LEU A 398 -2.69 10.60 24.82
CA LEU A 398 -3.34 9.33 24.57
C LEU A 398 -3.26 8.98 23.09
N ARG A 399 -3.06 7.71 22.79
CA ARG A 399 -3.25 7.20 21.43
C ARG A 399 -4.74 7.03 21.18
N ARG A 400 -5.24 7.63 20.11
CA ARG A 400 -6.67 7.58 19.76
C ARG A 400 -6.83 7.18 18.31
N TYR A 401 -7.92 6.50 18.02
CA TYR A 401 -8.35 6.18 16.66
C TYR A 401 -9.11 7.35 16.07
N TYR A 402 -8.49 8.08 15.14
CA TYR A 402 -9.04 9.32 14.60
C TYR A 402 -9.82 9.15 13.31
N HIS A 403 -9.59 8.05 12.59
CA HIS A 403 -10.05 7.92 11.23
C HIS A 403 -10.24 6.46 10.82
N ILE A 404 -11.29 6.21 10.02
CA ILE A 404 -11.58 4.89 9.45
C ILE A 404 -11.66 5.02 7.94
N ALA A 405 -10.93 4.15 7.23
CA ALA A 405 -11.07 3.95 5.80
C ALA A 405 -11.45 2.49 5.50
N ALA A 406 -12.11 2.26 4.37
CA ALA A 406 -12.30 0.93 3.83
C ALA A 406 -11.26 0.69 2.73
N LEU A 407 -10.43 -0.33 2.91
CA LEU A 407 -9.32 -0.69 2.03
C LEU A 407 -9.68 -1.96 1.26
N PHE A 408 -9.66 -1.88 -0.06
CA PHE A 408 -10.05 -2.95 -0.97
C PHE A 408 -8.80 -3.38 -1.74
N PRO A 409 -7.98 -4.29 -1.19
CA PRO A 409 -6.80 -4.78 -1.89
C PRO A 409 -7.17 -5.89 -2.87
N TYR A 410 -6.78 -5.75 -4.14
CA TYR A 410 -7.11 -6.69 -5.21
C TYR A 410 -5.99 -6.78 -6.24
N PHE A 411 -5.99 -7.85 -7.03
CA PHE A 411 -5.24 -7.89 -8.29
C PHE A 411 -6.22 -7.67 -9.43
N ASP A 412 -5.90 -6.74 -10.34
CA ASP A 412 -6.71 -6.51 -11.54
C ASP A 412 -6.47 -7.60 -12.60
N ASP A 413 -7.20 -7.50 -13.72
CA ASP A 413 -7.08 -8.44 -14.84
C ASP A 413 -5.69 -8.44 -15.50
N GLU A 414 -4.90 -7.39 -15.25
CA GLU A 414 -3.51 -7.27 -15.68
C GLU A 414 -2.52 -7.84 -14.64
N GLY A 415 -3.02 -8.46 -13.56
CA GLY A 415 -2.23 -9.05 -12.49
C GLY A 415 -1.54 -8.03 -11.58
N VAL A 416 -1.92 -6.75 -11.66
CA VAL A 416 -1.36 -5.66 -10.87
C VAL A 416 -2.05 -5.57 -9.53
N PHE A 417 -1.27 -5.52 -8.45
CA PHE A 417 -1.80 -5.25 -7.12
C PHE A 417 -2.28 -3.80 -7.00
N ARG A 418 -3.53 -3.62 -6.61
CA ARG A 418 -4.19 -2.34 -6.39
C ARG A 418 -4.85 -2.33 -5.02
N VAL A 419 -5.05 -1.13 -4.50
CA VAL A 419 -5.86 -0.90 -3.31
C VAL A 419 -6.80 0.26 -3.61
N ALA A 420 -8.10 -0.01 -3.72
CA ALA A 420 -9.08 1.07 -3.69
C ALA A 420 -9.27 1.51 -2.24
N VAL A 421 -9.28 2.81 -2.01
CA VAL A 421 -9.35 3.41 -0.68
C VAL A 421 -10.56 4.31 -0.62
N PHE A 422 -11.52 3.96 0.24
CA PHE A 422 -12.72 4.75 0.44
C PHE A 422 -12.75 5.30 1.87
N GLU A 423 -12.89 6.60 2.00
CA GLU A 423 -12.93 7.30 3.28
C GLU A 423 -13.80 8.55 3.19
N SER A 424 -14.58 8.85 4.25
CA SER A 424 -15.33 10.11 4.38
C SER A 424 -16.13 10.50 3.12
N ALA A 425 -16.87 9.56 2.52
CA ALA A 425 -17.65 9.78 1.30
C ALA A 425 -16.84 10.11 0.03
N ALA A 426 -15.57 9.72 -0.04
CA ALA A 426 -14.72 9.87 -1.22
C ALA A 426 -13.85 8.63 -1.48
N GLU A 427 -13.39 8.48 -2.71
CA GLU A 427 -12.27 7.60 -3.06
C GLU A 427 -10.97 8.42 -3.02
N THR A 428 -9.95 7.89 -2.35
CA THR A 428 -8.64 8.52 -2.21
C THR A 428 -7.53 7.54 -2.59
N SER A 429 -6.40 7.52 -1.87
CA SER A 429 -5.30 6.60 -2.10
C SER A 429 -4.54 6.30 -0.81
N LEU A 430 -3.77 5.20 -0.80
CA LEU A 430 -2.91 4.85 0.33
C LEU A 430 -1.84 5.94 0.60
N GLU A 431 -1.33 6.57 -0.46
CA GLU A 431 -0.39 7.68 -0.34
C GLU A 431 -1.04 8.91 0.31
N ALA A 432 -2.30 9.18 0.00
CA ALA A 432 -3.05 10.29 0.60
C ALA A 432 -3.22 10.06 2.12
N VAL A 433 -3.61 8.85 2.51
CA VAL A 433 -3.78 8.45 3.91
C VAL A 433 -2.45 8.45 4.66
N GLY A 434 -1.38 7.93 4.05
CA GLY A 434 -0.04 7.86 4.65
C GLY A 434 0.58 9.24 4.97
N ARG A 435 0.10 10.32 4.34
CA ARG A 435 0.58 11.70 4.59
C ARG A 435 -0.07 12.37 5.79
N ARG A 436 -1.08 11.77 6.42
CA ARG A 436 -1.88 12.39 7.50
C ARG A 436 -1.25 12.29 8.90
N GLY A 437 -0.03 11.76 9.00
CA GLY A 437 0.71 11.69 10.26
C GLY A 437 0.22 10.61 11.23
N TYR A 438 -0.53 9.61 10.73
CA TYR A 438 -0.87 8.42 11.49
C TYR A 438 0.38 7.59 11.80
N GLU A 439 0.39 6.94 12.96
CA GLU A 439 1.50 6.08 13.39
C GLU A 439 1.20 4.62 13.07
N PHE A 440 0.00 4.15 13.45
CA PHE A 440 -0.41 2.77 13.32
C PHE A 440 -1.82 2.67 12.72
N VAL A 441 -2.14 1.48 12.22
CA VAL A 441 -3.44 1.13 11.68
C VAL A 441 -3.83 -0.26 12.14
N LYS A 442 -5.00 -0.38 12.76
CA LYS A 442 -5.63 -1.68 13.00
C LYS A 442 -6.49 -2.02 11.78
N LEU A 443 -6.45 -3.28 11.36
CA LEU A 443 -7.25 -3.76 10.24
C LEU A 443 -8.27 -4.77 10.78
N VAL A 444 -9.52 -4.64 10.35
CA VAL A 444 -10.60 -5.58 10.64
C VAL A 444 -11.10 -6.16 9.33
N ARG A 445 -11.04 -7.49 9.19
CA ARG A 445 -11.44 -8.25 8.01
C ARG A 445 -12.94 -8.13 7.76
N MET A 446 -13.31 -7.87 6.52
CA MET A 446 -14.69 -7.79 6.08
C MET A 446 -14.94 -8.72 4.89
N PRO A 447 -16.11 -9.39 4.83
CA PRO A 447 -16.53 -10.08 3.63
C PRO A 447 -16.91 -9.06 2.55
N ALA A 448 -16.67 -9.37 1.27
CA ALA A 448 -17.21 -8.60 0.15
C ALA A 448 -18.52 -9.22 -0.34
N ALA A 449 -19.37 -8.39 -0.95
CA ALA A 449 -20.68 -8.78 -1.46
C ALA A 449 -20.85 -8.35 -2.91
N ALA A 450 -21.35 -9.24 -3.77
CA ALA A 450 -21.67 -8.89 -5.15
C ALA A 450 -22.84 -7.90 -5.28
N ARG A 451 -23.76 -7.87 -4.30
CA ARG A 451 -24.93 -6.98 -4.30
C ARG A 451 -24.73 -5.86 -3.28
N PHE A 452 -24.98 -4.63 -3.72
CA PHE A 452 -24.82 -3.42 -2.92
C PHE A 452 -25.99 -2.46 -3.14
N GLU A 453 -26.85 -2.30 -2.14
CA GLU A 453 -28.03 -1.42 -2.17
C GLU A 453 -28.06 -0.49 -0.94
N PRO A 454 -27.13 0.47 -0.89
CA PRO A 454 -27.04 1.38 0.24
C PRO A 454 -28.18 2.39 0.24
N GLN A 455 -28.38 3.02 1.39
CA GLN A 455 -29.35 4.09 1.51
C GLN A 455 -28.88 5.39 0.84
N ALA A 456 -29.78 6.10 0.17
CA ALA A 456 -29.53 7.47 -0.27
C ALA A 456 -29.61 8.43 0.93
N LEU A 457 -28.72 9.42 1.01
CA LEU A 457 -28.86 10.48 2.01
C LEU A 457 -30.15 11.24 1.79
N ALA A 458 -30.82 11.60 2.89
CA ALA A 458 -31.95 12.52 2.83
C ALA A 458 -31.47 13.87 2.24
N PRO A 459 -32.22 14.46 1.29
CA PRO A 459 -31.80 15.64 0.55
C PRO A 459 -31.49 16.88 1.41
#